data_AF-A0A1Y6C2B3-F1
#
_entry.id   AF-A0A1Y6C2B3-F1
#
_cell.length_a   1.000
_cell.length_b   1.000
_cell.length_c   1.000
_cell.angle_alpha   90.00
_cell.angle_beta   90.00
_cell.angle_gamma   90.00
#
_symmetry.space_group_name_H-M   'P 1'
#
loop_
_entity.id
_entity.type
_entity.pdbx_description
1 polymer ?
#
loop_
_entity_poly.entity_id
_entity_poly.type
_entity_poly.pdbx_seq_one_letter_code
_entity_poly.pdbx_strand_id
1 'polypeptide(L)'
;MSADSMASTAYSLMIGIGLVGVLGGIAIGFFLSRSTIVRPLNASVGTLRRLAEGDLEVEIANRERKDEIGDIARALAVFKDGALEQRRLVAEQEQEARRKAERAERIQATTARFEKQVDEILDTLSSAASELEATASSMASTAEEGAAQSAAVASASTQAANSVQTVASATEELTASIRDVSSQISKTSSIAGEASQKSAAAVSQIDVLREGAGRIGEVVTLIQEIAEQTNLLALNATIEAARAGEAGKGFAVVASEVKNLANQTAQATQEISSQIEAMQRGVETTVPVIGAISEVIEQLNGIAAAVAATTEEQAATTDEISRSVTEAAKGTEEVSKNVHGIREASETTSSASSQVLTAAGSVAEKSETLKKEVRDFLHDVQAA
;
A
#
# COMPACT_ATOMS: atom_id res chain seq x y z
N MET A 1 -42.72 103.31 135.37
CA MET A 1 -43.33 102.07 134.85
C MET A 1 -42.42 100.91 135.24
N SER A 2 -43.02 99.87 135.83
CA SER A 2 -42.40 98.84 136.68
C SER A 2 -41.54 97.81 135.93
N ALA A 3 -40.56 97.25 136.65
CA ALA A 3 -39.52 96.34 136.16
C ALA A 3 -40.01 95.00 135.54
N ASP A 4 -41.31 94.67 135.61
CA ASP A 4 -41.89 93.46 135.01
C ASP A 4 -42.07 93.53 133.49
N SER A 5 -42.09 94.73 132.87
CA SER A 5 -42.28 94.85 131.41
C SER A 5 -41.00 94.69 130.58
N MET A 6 -39.83 94.55 131.20
CA MET A 6 -38.56 94.32 130.48
C MET A 6 -38.21 92.83 130.36
N ALA A 7 -38.68 91.99 131.29
CA ALA A 7 -38.39 90.55 131.28
C ALA A 7 -39.20 89.77 130.23
N SER A 8 -40.47 90.14 130.00
CA SER A 8 -41.33 89.46 129.00
C SER A 8 -40.88 89.72 127.56
N THR A 9 -40.42 90.94 127.27
CA THR A 9 -39.93 91.34 125.93
C THR A 9 -38.61 90.63 125.56
N ALA A 10 -37.74 90.35 126.54
CA ALA A 10 -36.50 89.61 126.33
C ALA A 10 -36.73 88.12 126.00
N TYR A 11 -37.74 87.49 126.64
CA TYR A 11 -38.06 86.07 126.42
C TYR A 11 -38.69 85.82 125.03
N SER A 12 -39.54 86.73 124.55
CA SER A 12 -40.11 86.65 123.20
C SER A 12 -39.06 86.84 122.09
N LEU A 13 -38.02 87.64 122.34
CA LEU A 13 -36.95 87.88 121.36
C LEU A 13 -36.03 86.65 121.19
N MET A 14 -35.71 85.93 122.28
CA MET A 14 -34.90 84.71 122.20
C MET A 14 -35.61 83.57 121.44
N ILE A 15 -36.92 83.39 121.64
CA ILE A 15 -37.69 82.35 120.93
C ILE A 15 -37.75 82.67 119.43
N GLY A 16 -37.86 83.95 119.06
CA GLY A 16 -37.83 84.39 117.66
C GLY A 16 -36.49 84.09 116.96
N ILE A 17 -35.37 84.33 117.62
CA ILE A 17 -34.03 84.05 117.07
C ILE A 17 -33.79 82.53 116.93
N GLY A 18 -34.26 81.74 117.90
CA GLY A 18 -34.18 80.27 117.83
C GLY A 18 -34.95 79.68 116.65
N LEU A 19 -36.16 80.18 116.39
CA LEU A 19 -36.99 79.74 115.27
C LEU A 19 -36.40 80.11 113.90
N VAL A 20 -35.82 81.30 113.77
CA VAL A 20 -35.14 81.73 112.53
C VAL A 20 -33.87 80.90 112.30
N GLY A 21 -33.13 80.55 113.36
CA GLY A 21 -31.96 79.66 113.27
C GLY A 21 -32.32 78.25 112.80
N VAL A 22 -33.41 77.68 113.32
CA VAL A 22 -33.88 76.33 112.92
C VAL A 22 -34.43 76.35 111.49
N LEU A 23 -35.25 77.34 111.12
CA LEU A 23 -35.77 77.47 109.75
C LEU A 23 -34.66 77.75 108.74
N GLY A 24 -33.65 78.56 109.11
CA GLY A 24 -32.45 78.78 108.33
C GLY A 24 -31.64 77.50 108.14
N GLY A 25 -31.47 76.71 109.21
CA GLY A 25 -30.80 75.40 109.15
C GLY A 25 -31.53 74.38 108.26
N ILE A 26 -32.86 74.34 108.32
CA ILE A 26 -33.68 73.48 107.46
C ILE A 26 -33.63 73.95 106.01
N ALA A 27 -33.69 75.26 105.75
CA ALA A 27 -33.61 75.80 104.40
C ALA A 27 -32.22 75.55 103.77
N ILE A 28 -31.14 75.74 104.52
CA ILE A 28 -29.77 75.45 104.09
C ILE A 28 -29.58 73.94 103.90
N GLY A 29 -30.07 73.11 104.82
CA GLY A 29 -30.01 71.64 104.70
C GLY A 29 -30.79 71.13 103.50
N PHE A 30 -31.98 71.68 103.23
CA PHE A 30 -32.80 71.34 102.07
C PHE A 30 -32.13 71.81 100.76
N PHE A 31 -31.54 73.01 100.74
CA PHE A 31 -30.85 73.53 99.58
C PHE A 31 -29.57 72.72 99.27
N LEU A 32 -28.77 72.39 100.29
CA LEU A 32 -27.58 71.56 100.16
C LEU A 32 -27.94 70.12 99.76
N SER A 33 -28.95 69.51 100.37
CA SER A 33 -29.44 68.17 99.97
C SER A 33 -29.93 68.15 98.53
N ARG A 34 -30.76 69.15 98.13
CA ARG A 34 -31.33 69.22 96.79
C ARG A 34 -30.27 69.49 95.71
N SER A 35 -29.31 70.38 95.97
CA SER A 35 -28.28 70.78 95.00
C SER A 35 -27.09 69.81 94.96
N THR A 36 -26.70 69.22 96.10
CA THR A 36 -25.49 68.42 96.22
C THR A 36 -25.73 66.93 96.04
N ILE A 37 -26.94 66.43 96.37
CA ILE A 37 -27.28 65.01 96.35
C ILE A 37 -28.40 64.72 95.34
N VAL A 38 -29.59 65.31 95.52
CA VAL A 38 -30.79 64.93 94.75
C VAL A 38 -30.67 65.26 93.26
N ARG A 39 -30.22 66.47 92.91
CA ARG A 39 -30.03 66.87 91.50
C ARG A 39 -28.99 66.00 90.78
N PRO A 40 -27.77 65.80 91.31
CA PRO A 40 -26.77 64.94 90.69
C PRO A 40 -27.19 63.48 90.59
N LEU A 41 -27.88 62.94 91.61
CA LEU A 41 -28.39 61.57 91.60
C LEU A 41 -29.44 61.37 90.49
N ASN A 42 -30.39 62.29 90.37
CA ASN A 42 -31.38 62.25 89.27
C ASN A 42 -30.73 62.38 87.89
N ALA A 43 -29.65 63.17 87.77
CA ALA A 43 -28.88 63.25 86.53
C ALA A 43 -28.21 61.90 86.20
N SER A 44 -27.55 61.24 87.17
CA SER A 44 -26.95 59.91 86.98
C SER A 44 -27.99 58.84 86.61
N VAL A 45 -29.17 58.85 87.24
CA VAL A 45 -30.28 57.94 86.88
C VAL A 45 -30.80 58.21 85.47
N GLY A 46 -30.92 59.49 85.08
CA GLY A 46 -31.30 59.88 83.72
C GLY A 46 -30.28 59.42 82.67
N THR A 47 -28.98 59.57 82.96
CA THR A 47 -27.90 59.09 82.09
C THR A 47 -27.90 57.56 81.98
N LEU A 48 -28.11 56.82 83.08
CA LEU A 48 -28.26 55.36 83.05
C LEU A 48 -29.46 54.92 82.17
N ARG A 49 -30.58 55.63 82.27
CA ARG A 49 -31.78 55.33 81.48
C ARG A 49 -31.52 55.52 79.97
N ARG A 50 -30.85 56.62 79.60
CA ARG A 50 -30.41 56.87 78.21
C ARG A 50 -29.43 55.81 77.70
N LEU A 51 -28.45 55.41 78.53
CA LEU A 51 -27.53 54.32 78.24
C LEU A 51 -28.25 52.98 78.02
N ALA A 52 -29.26 52.67 78.85
CA ALA A 52 -30.08 51.47 78.72
C ALA A 52 -30.98 51.50 77.46
N GLU A 53 -31.37 52.70 77.00
CA GLU A 53 -32.10 52.92 75.75
C GLU A 53 -31.17 52.92 74.50
N GLY A 54 -29.86 52.74 74.69
CA GLY A 54 -28.88 52.62 73.60
C GLY A 54 -28.25 53.95 73.14
N ASP A 55 -28.51 55.06 73.84
CA ASP A 55 -27.87 56.35 73.59
C ASP A 55 -26.48 56.37 74.23
N LEU A 56 -25.46 56.04 73.42
CA LEU A 56 -24.06 56.05 73.81
C LEU A 56 -23.37 57.40 73.58
N GLU A 57 -24.08 58.42 73.08
CA GLU A 57 -23.52 59.77 72.89
C GLU A 57 -23.69 60.64 74.14
N VAL A 58 -24.50 60.21 75.10
CA VAL A 58 -24.75 60.94 76.35
C VAL A 58 -23.45 61.28 77.11
N GLU A 59 -23.29 62.55 77.49
CA GLU A 59 -22.19 62.99 78.34
C GLU A 59 -22.46 62.65 79.82
N ILE A 60 -21.42 62.15 80.49
CA ILE A 60 -21.51 61.74 81.89
C ILE A 60 -21.01 62.90 82.76
N ALA A 61 -21.97 63.67 83.27
CA ALA A 61 -21.69 64.77 84.20
C ALA A 61 -21.15 64.25 85.54
N ASN A 62 -20.43 65.11 86.28
CA ASN A 62 -19.98 64.87 87.67
C ASN A 62 -18.88 63.80 87.87
N ARG A 63 -18.18 63.37 86.81
CA ARG A 63 -17.10 62.36 86.87
C ARG A 63 -15.93 62.72 87.80
N GLU A 64 -15.64 64.01 87.95
CA GLU A 64 -14.52 64.53 88.74
C GLU A 64 -14.79 64.62 90.26
N ARG A 65 -16.02 64.34 90.69
CA ARG A 65 -16.37 64.37 92.12
C ARG A 65 -15.69 63.22 92.87
N LYS A 66 -15.32 63.49 94.12
CA LYS A 66 -14.65 62.52 95.02
C LYS A 66 -15.60 61.88 96.04
N ASP A 67 -16.90 61.98 95.81
CA ASP A 67 -17.97 61.40 96.62
C ASP A 67 -18.64 60.21 95.90
N GLU A 68 -19.64 59.60 96.55
CA GLU A 68 -20.37 58.43 96.07
C GLU A 68 -21.11 58.69 94.75
N ILE A 69 -21.49 59.94 94.50
CA ILE A 69 -22.08 60.36 93.21
C ILE A 69 -21.02 60.31 92.10
N GLY A 70 -19.79 60.72 92.40
CA GLY A 70 -18.64 60.56 91.52
C GLY A 70 -18.32 59.10 91.22
N ASP A 71 -18.47 58.18 92.18
CA ASP A 71 -18.30 56.74 91.96
C ASP A 71 -19.35 56.18 90.98
N ILE A 72 -20.63 56.57 91.14
CA ILE A 72 -21.69 56.19 90.20
C ILE A 72 -21.40 56.74 88.80
N ALA A 73 -20.97 58.00 88.69
CA ALA A 73 -20.61 58.60 87.40
C ALA A 73 -19.41 57.88 86.73
N ARG A 74 -18.39 57.47 87.50
CA ARG A 74 -17.29 56.64 86.97
C ARG A 74 -17.75 55.25 86.53
N ALA A 75 -18.64 54.60 87.29
CA ALA A 75 -19.20 53.30 86.91
C ALA A 75 -20.05 53.39 85.64
N LEU A 76 -20.85 54.45 85.47
CA LEU A 76 -21.58 54.73 84.23
C LEU A 76 -20.64 54.97 83.04
N ALA A 77 -19.47 55.58 83.26
CA ALA A 77 -18.46 55.75 82.22
C ALA A 77 -17.87 54.42 81.77
N VAL A 78 -17.53 53.54 82.72
CA VAL A 78 -17.08 52.17 82.40
C VAL A 78 -18.17 51.40 81.64
N PHE A 79 -19.44 51.56 82.02
CA PHE A 79 -20.56 50.92 81.32
C PHE A 79 -20.74 51.45 79.89
N LYS A 80 -20.67 52.77 79.69
CA LYS A 80 -20.70 53.43 78.37
C LYS A 80 -19.53 52.97 77.50
N ASP A 81 -18.32 52.99 78.04
CA ASP A 81 -17.10 52.59 77.33
C ASP A 81 -17.16 51.10 76.95
N GLY A 82 -17.67 50.23 77.84
CA GLY A 82 -17.91 48.82 77.55
C GLY A 82 -18.97 48.59 76.46
N ALA A 83 -20.05 49.38 76.46
CA ALA A 83 -21.10 49.30 75.42
C ALA A 83 -20.61 49.81 74.05
N LEU A 84 -19.78 50.86 74.03
CA LEU A 84 -19.12 51.34 72.81
C LEU A 84 -18.15 50.30 72.25
N GLU A 85 -17.33 49.70 73.11
CA GLU A 85 -16.40 48.65 72.70
C GLU A 85 -17.13 47.39 72.19
N GLN A 86 -18.22 46.99 72.84
CA GLN A 86 -19.05 45.88 72.36
C GLN A 86 -19.66 46.16 70.98
N ARG A 87 -20.12 47.38 70.71
CA ARG A 87 -20.63 47.78 69.40
C ARG A 87 -19.53 47.79 68.33
N ARG A 88 -18.31 48.21 68.69
CA ARG A 88 -17.12 48.14 67.84
C ARG A 88 -16.76 46.69 67.49
N LEU A 89 -16.71 45.81 68.49
CA LEU A 89 -16.42 44.38 68.30
C LEU A 89 -17.46 43.68 67.44
N VAL A 90 -18.76 43.98 67.62
CA VAL A 90 -19.83 43.45 66.76
C VAL A 90 -19.67 43.92 65.31
N ALA A 91 -19.40 45.21 65.10
CA ALA A 91 -19.17 45.74 63.75
C ALA A 91 -17.92 45.16 63.09
N GLU A 92 -16.83 44.95 63.84
CA GLU A 92 -15.62 44.26 63.37
C GLU A 92 -15.91 42.80 63.01
N GLN A 93 -16.66 42.06 63.84
CA GLN A 93 -17.07 40.69 63.55
C GLN A 93 -17.97 40.59 62.32
N GLU A 94 -18.95 41.49 62.16
CA GLU A 94 -19.79 41.52 60.95
C GLU A 94 -18.98 41.82 59.69
N GLN A 95 -18.01 42.73 59.79
CA GLN A 95 -17.14 43.07 58.66
C GLN A 95 -16.19 41.92 58.33
N GLU A 96 -15.64 41.23 59.33
CA GLU A 96 -14.82 40.04 59.14
C GLU A 96 -15.63 38.87 58.58
N ALA A 97 -16.86 38.65 59.07
CA ALA A 97 -17.78 37.65 58.56
C ALA A 97 -18.17 37.93 57.09
N ARG A 98 -18.44 39.19 56.72
CA ARG A 98 -18.66 39.59 55.32
C ARG A 98 -17.44 39.32 54.45
N ARG A 99 -16.24 39.71 54.88
CA ARG A 99 -15.01 39.43 54.13
C ARG A 99 -14.76 37.93 53.96
N LYS A 100 -15.04 37.12 54.99
CA LYS A 100 -14.98 35.65 54.92
C LYS A 100 -16.01 35.10 53.94
N ALA A 101 -17.26 35.57 53.97
CA ALA A 101 -18.31 35.16 53.06
C ALA A 101 -18.00 35.51 51.59
N GLU A 102 -17.60 36.76 51.31
CA GLU A 102 -17.20 37.19 49.96
C GLU A 102 -16.00 36.39 49.44
N ARG A 103 -15.03 36.10 50.32
CA ARG A 103 -13.87 35.26 49.97
C ARG A 103 -14.31 33.82 49.66
N ALA A 104 -15.18 33.22 50.47
CA ALA A 104 -15.69 31.88 50.26
C ALA A 104 -16.46 31.78 48.92
N GLU A 105 -17.35 32.75 48.64
CA GLU A 105 -18.12 32.80 47.40
C GLU A 105 -17.22 32.95 46.16
N ARG A 106 -16.18 33.78 46.25
CA ARG A 106 -15.19 33.95 45.18
C ARG A 106 -14.31 32.73 44.98
N ILE A 107 -13.94 32.02 46.05
CA ILE A 107 -13.25 30.73 45.96
C ILE A 107 -14.17 29.74 45.25
N GLN A 108 -15.41 29.55 45.73
CA GLN A 108 -16.37 28.61 45.14
C GLN A 108 -16.60 28.87 43.64
N ALA A 109 -16.80 30.13 43.24
CA ALA A 109 -16.98 30.50 41.83
C ALA A 109 -15.72 30.23 40.97
N THR A 110 -14.53 30.43 41.54
CA THR A 110 -13.26 30.17 40.84
C THR A 110 -13.01 28.67 40.72
N THR A 111 -13.25 27.91 41.80
CA THR A 111 -13.15 26.46 41.87
C THR A 111 -14.10 25.78 40.88
N ALA A 112 -15.36 26.20 40.82
CA ALA A 112 -16.35 25.66 39.87
C ALA A 112 -15.99 25.94 38.40
N ARG A 113 -15.44 27.13 38.10
CA ARG A 113 -14.96 27.44 36.75
C ARG A 113 -13.74 26.60 36.38
N PHE A 114 -12.82 26.39 37.33
CA PHE A 114 -11.65 25.56 37.12
C PHE A 114 -12.05 24.09 36.88
N GLU A 115 -12.96 23.55 37.70
CA GLU A 115 -13.53 22.20 37.53
C GLU A 115 -14.06 22.00 36.11
N LYS A 116 -14.93 22.91 35.66
CA LYS A 116 -15.52 22.83 34.32
C LYS A 116 -14.46 22.86 33.20
N GLN A 117 -13.46 23.74 33.31
CA GLN A 117 -12.40 23.84 32.31
C GLN A 117 -11.53 22.58 32.26
N VAL A 118 -11.22 22.00 33.42
CA VAL A 118 -10.42 20.78 33.49
C VAL A 118 -11.21 19.58 32.95
N ASP A 119 -12.50 19.46 33.30
CA ASP A 119 -13.37 18.41 32.75
C ASP A 119 -13.46 18.49 31.21
N GLU A 120 -13.67 19.69 30.63
CA GLU A 120 -13.70 19.87 29.17
C GLU A 120 -12.38 19.45 28.49
N ILE A 121 -11.23 19.79 29.08
CA ILE A 121 -9.91 19.40 28.56
C ILE A 121 -9.71 17.88 28.66
N LEU A 122 -10.09 17.28 29.78
CA LEU A 122 -9.93 15.84 30.01
C LEU A 122 -10.84 15.01 29.12
N ASP A 123 -12.08 15.45 28.89
CA ASP A 123 -13.01 14.79 27.96
C ASP A 123 -12.49 14.89 26.51
N THR A 124 -11.90 16.02 26.13
CA THR A 124 -11.26 16.19 24.82
C THR A 124 -10.04 15.27 24.69
N LEU A 125 -9.22 15.17 25.73
CA LEU A 125 -8.02 14.32 25.74
C LEU A 125 -8.37 12.83 25.69
N SER A 126 -9.42 12.42 26.41
CA SER A 126 -9.95 11.05 26.37
C SER A 126 -10.49 10.71 24.98
N SER A 127 -11.25 11.62 24.36
CA SER A 127 -11.78 11.43 23.00
C SER A 127 -10.65 11.29 21.97
N ALA A 128 -9.64 12.16 22.06
CA ALA A 128 -8.46 12.11 21.18
C ALA A 128 -7.65 10.80 21.36
N ALA A 129 -7.53 10.32 22.61
CA ALA A 129 -6.88 9.04 22.88
C ALA A 129 -7.66 7.87 22.25
N SER A 130 -8.99 7.81 22.39
CA SER A 130 -9.81 6.78 21.76
C SER A 130 -9.74 6.83 20.22
N GLU A 131 -9.67 8.02 19.63
CA GLU A 131 -9.50 8.17 18.17
C GLU A 131 -8.13 7.68 17.70
N LEU A 132 -7.07 7.95 18.48
CA LEU A 132 -5.72 7.41 18.22
C LEU A 132 -5.68 5.89 18.36
N GLU A 133 -6.34 5.30 19.37
CA GLU A 133 -6.44 3.84 19.52
C GLU A 133 -7.13 3.19 18.31
N ALA A 134 -8.27 3.76 17.88
CA ALA A 134 -8.99 3.28 16.70
C ALA A 134 -8.14 3.38 15.43
N THR A 135 -7.45 4.50 15.24
CA THR A 135 -6.56 4.73 14.09
C THR A 135 -5.39 3.74 14.10
N ALA A 136 -4.73 3.57 15.25
CA ALA A 136 -3.64 2.61 15.41
C ALA A 136 -4.07 1.17 15.15
N SER A 137 -5.25 0.77 15.64
CA SER A 137 -5.82 -0.56 15.37
C SER A 137 -6.08 -0.77 13.88
N SER A 138 -6.64 0.23 13.19
CA SER A 138 -6.86 0.18 11.74
C SER A 138 -5.55 0.10 10.96
N MET A 139 -4.52 0.85 11.38
CA MET A 139 -3.19 0.81 10.77
C MET A 139 -2.53 -0.56 10.95
N ALA A 140 -2.64 -1.17 12.14
CA ALA A 140 -2.13 -2.51 12.41
C ALA A 140 -2.80 -3.56 11.52
N SER A 141 -4.13 -3.52 11.39
CA SER A 141 -4.88 -4.41 10.51
C SER A 141 -4.48 -4.24 9.03
N THR A 142 -4.30 -3.00 8.58
CA THR A 142 -3.89 -2.71 7.19
C THR A 142 -2.46 -3.21 6.92
N ALA A 143 -1.57 -3.07 7.90
CA ALA A 143 -0.21 -3.58 7.82
C ALA A 143 -0.17 -5.12 7.77
N GLU A 144 -0.97 -5.80 8.58
CA GLU A 144 -1.09 -7.26 8.53
C GLU A 144 -1.61 -7.75 7.17
N GLU A 145 -2.64 -7.09 6.64
CA GLU A 145 -3.17 -7.40 5.30
C GLU A 145 -2.12 -7.16 4.20
N GLY A 146 -1.41 -6.03 4.26
CA GLY A 146 -0.32 -5.70 3.34
C GLY A 146 0.82 -6.72 3.38
N ALA A 147 1.19 -7.20 4.57
CA ALA A 147 2.20 -8.25 4.74
C ALA A 147 1.72 -9.59 4.17
N ALA A 148 0.46 -9.96 4.39
CA ALA A 148 -0.12 -11.20 3.84
C ALA A 148 -0.21 -11.15 2.31
N GLN A 149 -0.67 -10.04 1.73
CA GLN A 149 -0.67 -9.84 0.28
C GLN A 149 0.75 -9.87 -0.30
N SER A 150 1.71 -9.23 0.37
CA SER A 150 3.12 -9.28 -0.04
C SER A 150 3.65 -10.71 -0.08
N ALA A 151 3.33 -11.54 0.92
CA ALA A 151 3.72 -12.95 0.91
C ALA A 151 3.09 -13.74 -0.26
N ALA A 152 1.82 -13.48 -0.57
CA ALA A 152 1.15 -14.10 -1.71
C ALA A 152 1.79 -13.68 -3.05
N VAL A 153 2.09 -12.39 -3.23
CA VAL A 153 2.76 -11.88 -4.44
C VAL A 153 4.18 -12.46 -4.54
N ALA A 154 4.95 -12.55 -3.45
CA ALA A 154 6.28 -13.16 -3.46
C ALA A 154 6.25 -14.62 -3.95
N SER A 155 5.26 -15.39 -3.49
CA SER A 155 5.07 -16.77 -3.95
C SER A 155 4.73 -16.83 -5.45
N ALA A 156 3.80 -15.97 -5.90
CA ALA A 156 3.43 -15.88 -7.32
C ALA A 156 4.62 -15.45 -8.20
N SER A 157 5.43 -14.49 -7.76
CA SER A 157 6.66 -14.06 -8.46
C SER A 157 7.70 -15.17 -8.55
N THR A 158 7.86 -15.97 -7.49
CA THR A 158 8.76 -17.15 -7.51
C THR A 158 8.28 -18.19 -8.52
N GLN A 159 6.97 -18.46 -8.56
CA GLN A 159 6.39 -19.37 -9.55
C GLN A 159 6.53 -18.84 -10.98
N ALA A 160 6.34 -17.53 -11.18
CA ALA A 160 6.54 -16.88 -12.46
C ALA A 160 8.01 -16.99 -12.91
N ALA A 161 8.98 -16.74 -12.03
CA ALA A 161 10.40 -16.89 -12.33
C ALA A 161 10.76 -18.32 -12.76
N ASN A 162 10.23 -19.34 -12.08
CA ASN A 162 10.42 -20.74 -12.47
C ASN A 162 9.79 -21.05 -13.84
N SER A 163 8.63 -20.47 -14.13
CA SER A 163 7.96 -20.62 -15.43
C SER A 163 8.78 -19.97 -16.55
N VAL A 164 9.29 -18.76 -16.31
CA VAL A 164 10.19 -18.06 -17.25
C VAL A 164 11.46 -18.86 -17.51
N GLN A 165 12.07 -19.45 -16.47
CA GLN A 165 13.24 -20.32 -16.61
C GLN A 165 12.95 -21.56 -17.46
N THR A 166 11.76 -22.14 -17.31
CA THR A 166 11.32 -23.30 -18.11
C THR A 166 11.15 -22.91 -19.59
N VAL A 167 10.55 -21.74 -19.86
CA VAL A 167 10.42 -21.21 -21.23
C VAL A 167 11.80 -20.89 -21.81
N ALA A 168 12.74 -20.36 -21.02
CA ALA A 168 14.11 -20.12 -21.46
C ALA A 168 14.78 -21.41 -21.96
N SER A 169 14.73 -22.47 -21.17
CA SER A 169 15.29 -23.78 -21.56
C SER A 169 14.61 -24.36 -22.81
N ALA A 170 13.28 -24.24 -22.92
CA ALA A 170 12.56 -24.67 -24.12
C ALA A 170 12.95 -23.85 -25.37
N THR A 171 13.25 -22.56 -25.20
CA THR A 171 13.69 -21.66 -26.27
C THR A 171 15.11 -22.01 -26.74
N GLU A 172 16.00 -22.39 -25.82
CA GLU A 172 17.33 -22.92 -26.16
C GLU A 172 17.24 -24.22 -26.96
N GLU A 173 16.35 -25.14 -26.56
CA GLU A 173 16.12 -26.40 -27.27
C GLU A 173 15.53 -26.17 -28.67
N LEU A 174 14.56 -25.24 -28.80
CA LEU A 174 14.03 -24.82 -30.10
C LEU A 174 15.10 -24.23 -31.01
N THR A 175 15.99 -23.40 -30.46
CA THR A 175 17.11 -22.82 -31.22
C THR A 175 18.05 -23.91 -31.75
N ALA A 176 18.34 -24.94 -30.95
CA ALA A 176 19.12 -26.08 -31.39
C ALA A 176 18.39 -26.86 -32.51
N SER A 177 17.09 -27.15 -32.33
CA SER A 177 16.27 -27.85 -33.31
C SER A 177 16.20 -27.10 -34.66
N ILE A 178 16.05 -25.78 -34.64
CA ILE A 178 16.06 -24.93 -35.83
C ILE A 178 17.40 -25.03 -36.57
N ARG A 179 18.54 -25.04 -35.86
CA ARG A 179 19.86 -25.22 -36.48
C ARG A 179 20.00 -26.59 -37.15
N ASP A 180 19.51 -27.64 -36.50
CA ASP A 180 19.54 -29.00 -37.06
C ASP A 180 18.67 -29.11 -38.32
N VAL A 181 17.47 -28.51 -38.29
CA VAL A 181 16.58 -28.45 -39.45
C VAL A 181 17.22 -27.67 -40.60
N SER A 182 17.83 -26.50 -40.34
CA SER A 182 18.57 -25.72 -41.35
C SER A 182 19.72 -26.51 -41.99
N SER A 183 20.46 -27.28 -41.18
CA SER A 183 21.51 -28.17 -41.66
C SER A 183 20.95 -29.28 -42.56
N GLN A 184 19.83 -29.89 -42.16
CA GLN A 184 19.16 -30.94 -42.92
C GLN A 184 18.57 -30.43 -44.24
N ILE A 185 18.06 -29.20 -44.28
CA ILE A 185 17.58 -28.54 -45.51
C ILE A 185 18.74 -28.30 -46.48
N SER A 186 19.87 -27.79 -45.97
CA SER A 186 21.09 -27.58 -46.77
C SER A 186 21.59 -28.89 -47.39
N LYS A 187 21.57 -29.97 -46.61
CA LYS A 187 21.92 -31.31 -47.09
C LYS A 187 20.95 -31.83 -48.15
N THR A 188 19.65 -31.63 -47.95
CA THR A 188 18.61 -32.01 -48.92
C THR A 188 18.80 -31.28 -50.26
N SER A 189 19.05 -29.97 -50.22
CA SER A 189 19.34 -29.16 -51.40
C SER A 189 20.59 -29.65 -52.15
N SER A 190 21.67 -29.98 -51.42
CA SER A 190 22.87 -30.57 -52.03
C SER A 190 22.60 -31.91 -52.72
N ILE A 191 21.82 -32.80 -52.09
CA ILE A 191 21.47 -34.12 -52.66
C ILE A 191 20.58 -33.95 -53.90
N ALA A 192 19.61 -33.04 -53.86
CA ALA A 192 18.75 -32.75 -55.01
C ALA A 192 19.57 -32.17 -56.18
N GLY A 193 20.53 -31.28 -55.90
CA GLY A 193 21.48 -30.79 -56.90
C GLY A 193 22.32 -31.91 -57.54
N GLU A 194 22.85 -32.84 -56.75
CA GLU A 194 23.58 -34.00 -57.26
C GLU A 194 22.68 -34.93 -58.10
N ALA A 195 21.46 -35.19 -57.64
CA ALA A 195 20.49 -36.01 -58.37
C ALA A 195 20.09 -35.37 -59.71
N SER A 196 19.96 -34.05 -59.77
CA SER A 196 19.70 -33.31 -61.00
C SER A 196 20.85 -33.50 -62.01
N GLN A 197 22.11 -33.37 -61.55
CA GLN A 197 23.27 -33.59 -62.41
C GLN A 197 23.35 -35.02 -62.94
N LYS A 198 23.07 -36.02 -62.09
CA LYS A 198 23.02 -37.43 -62.50
C LYS A 198 21.91 -37.71 -63.50
N SER A 199 20.74 -37.10 -63.33
CA SER A 199 19.61 -37.24 -64.27
C SER A 199 19.96 -36.62 -65.63
N ALA A 200 20.55 -35.43 -65.65
CA ALA A 200 21.04 -34.80 -66.88
C ALA A 200 22.11 -35.64 -67.60
N ALA A 201 23.05 -36.24 -66.85
CA ALA A 201 24.05 -37.14 -67.41
C ALA A 201 23.42 -38.42 -68.00
N ALA A 202 22.38 -38.97 -67.36
CA ALA A 202 21.65 -40.14 -67.86
C ALA A 202 20.92 -39.83 -69.17
N VAL A 203 20.28 -38.66 -69.30
CA VAL A 203 19.67 -38.20 -70.57
C VAL A 203 20.72 -38.14 -71.67
N SER A 204 21.86 -37.48 -71.42
CA SER A 204 22.95 -37.38 -72.39
C SER A 204 23.47 -38.76 -72.84
N GLN A 205 23.62 -39.70 -71.90
CA GLN A 205 24.07 -41.06 -72.23
C GLN A 205 23.04 -41.84 -73.06
N ILE A 206 21.75 -41.61 -72.83
CA ILE A 206 20.68 -42.20 -73.62
C ILE A 206 20.61 -41.60 -75.02
N ASP A 207 20.85 -40.30 -75.17
CA ASP A 207 20.94 -39.67 -76.51
C ASP A 207 22.07 -40.28 -77.33
N VAL A 208 23.23 -40.55 -76.72
CA VAL A 208 24.34 -41.28 -77.37
C VAL A 208 23.93 -42.70 -77.77
N LEU A 209 23.19 -43.42 -76.91
CA LEU A 209 22.67 -44.76 -77.24
C LEU A 209 21.65 -44.71 -78.38
N ARG A 210 20.80 -43.68 -78.42
CA ARG A 210 19.81 -43.46 -79.48
C ARG A 210 20.50 -43.26 -80.83
N GLU A 211 21.51 -42.40 -80.87
CA GLU A 211 22.31 -42.15 -82.08
C GLU A 211 23.03 -43.42 -82.52
N GLY A 212 23.67 -44.13 -81.59
CA GLY A 212 24.36 -45.39 -81.85
C GLY A 212 23.44 -46.47 -82.43
N ALA A 213 22.26 -46.66 -81.84
CA ALA A 213 21.26 -47.60 -82.33
C ALA A 213 20.74 -47.21 -83.73
N GLY A 214 20.57 -45.91 -84.01
CA GLY A 214 20.23 -45.40 -85.34
C GLY A 214 21.28 -45.77 -86.39
N ARG A 215 22.56 -45.49 -86.11
CA ARG A 215 23.69 -45.81 -87.00
C ARG A 215 23.84 -47.31 -87.24
N ILE A 216 23.62 -48.14 -86.22
CA ILE A 216 23.63 -49.60 -86.39
C ILE A 216 22.46 -50.04 -87.28
N GLY A 217 21.26 -49.45 -87.10
CA GLY A 217 20.11 -49.71 -87.96
C GLY A 217 20.37 -49.41 -89.45
N GLU A 218 21.05 -48.30 -89.75
CA GLU A 218 21.48 -47.97 -91.11
C GLU A 218 22.44 -49.02 -91.69
N VAL A 219 23.42 -49.46 -90.90
CA VAL A 219 24.38 -50.50 -91.32
C VAL A 219 23.69 -51.85 -91.57
N VAL A 220 22.75 -52.25 -90.69
CA VAL A 220 22.00 -53.51 -90.85
C VAL A 220 21.15 -53.48 -92.12
N THR A 221 20.54 -52.34 -92.44
CA THR A 221 19.77 -52.13 -93.67
C THR A 221 20.67 -52.30 -94.91
N LEU A 222 21.87 -51.71 -94.90
CA LEU A 222 22.85 -51.89 -95.98
C LEU A 222 23.28 -53.36 -96.14
N ILE A 223 23.51 -54.08 -95.04
CA ILE A 223 23.90 -55.51 -95.11
C ILE A 223 22.75 -56.35 -95.67
N GLN A 224 21.50 -56.04 -95.29
CA GLN A 224 20.31 -56.69 -95.86
C GLN A 224 20.25 -56.50 -97.38
N GLU A 225 20.45 -55.28 -97.87
CA GLU A 225 20.50 -54.97 -99.30
C GLU A 225 21.63 -55.74 -100.02
N ILE A 226 22.82 -55.81 -99.42
CA ILE A 226 23.96 -56.57 -99.96
C ILE A 226 23.64 -58.07 -100.01
N ALA A 227 22.99 -58.62 -98.98
CA ALA A 227 22.61 -60.03 -98.93
C ALA A 227 21.59 -60.36 -100.02
N GLU A 228 20.59 -59.50 -100.22
CA GLU A 228 19.60 -59.64 -101.30
C GLU A 228 20.25 -59.56 -102.69
N GLN A 229 21.15 -58.60 -102.89
CA GLN A 229 21.90 -58.47 -104.14
C GLN A 229 22.80 -59.70 -104.40
N THR A 230 23.45 -60.21 -103.35
CA THR A 230 24.29 -61.41 -103.41
C THR A 230 23.47 -62.65 -103.73
N ASN A 231 22.28 -62.79 -103.15
CA ASN A 231 21.33 -63.86 -103.46
C ASN A 231 20.89 -63.82 -104.93
N LEU A 232 20.61 -62.63 -105.48
CA LEU A 232 20.28 -62.45 -106.90
C LEU A 232 21.46 -62.79 -107.82
N LEU A 233 22.68 -62.37 -107.47
CA LEU A 233 23.91 -62.73 -108.18
C LEU A 233 24.15 -64.24 -108.18
N ALA A 234 23.99 -64.89 -107.03
CA ALA A 234 24.12 -66.33 -106.87
C ALA A 234 23.05 -67.10 -107.65
N LEU A 235 21.82 -66.58 -107.70
CA LEU A 235 20.74 -67.14 -108.52
C LEU A 235 21.08 -67.07 -110.01
N ASN A 236 21.55 -65.93 -110.49
CA ASN A 236 21.99 -65.75 -111.88
C ASN A 236 23.16 -66.70 -112.22
N ALA A 237 24.13 -66.84 -111.32
CA ALA A 237 25.24 -67.78 -111.47
C ALA A 237 24.76 -69.25 -111.50
N THR A 238 23.75 -69.60 -110.70
CA THR A 238 23.15 -70.94 -110.71
C THR A 238 22.46 -71.23 -112.05
N ILE A 239 21.76 -70.24 -112.62
CA ILE A 239 21.11 -70.34 -113.94
C ILE A 239 22.16 -70.55 -115.04
N GLU A 240 23.24 -69.76 -115.05
CA GLU A 240 24.28 -69.88 -116.07
C GLU A 240 25.08 -71.18 -115.93
N ALA A 241 25.32 -71.65 -114.70
CA ALA A 241 25.93 -72.94 -114.43
C ALA A 241 25.05 -74.12 -114.93
N ALA A 242 23.73 -74.03 -114.78
CA ALA A 242 22.79 -75.00 -115.35
C ALA A 242 22.81 -74.97 -116.89
N ARG A 243 22.99 -73.79 -117.49
CA ARG A 243 23.10 -73.58 -118.94
C ARG A 243 24.37 -74.19 -119.54
N ALA A 244 25.47 -74.21 -118.78
CA ALA A 244 26.74 -74.82 -119.17
C ALA A 244 26.76 -76.37 -119.07
N GLY A 245 25.68 -77.01 -118.61
CA GLY A 245 25.55 -78.46 -118.56
C GLY A 245 26.58 -79.15 -117.65
N GLU A 246 27.19 -80.25 -118.10
CA GLU A 246 28.16 -81.03 -117.31
C GLU A 246 29.41 -80.21 -116.91
N ALA A 247 29.83 -79.24 -117.72
CA ALA A 247 30.98 -78.38 -117.43
C ALA A 247 30.73 -77.36 -116.29
N GLY A 248 29.46 -77.06 -115.99
CA GLY A 248 29.05 -76.08 -114.99
C GLY A 248 28.79 -76.64 -113.58
N LYS A 249 28.84 -77.97 -113.39
CA LYS A 249 28.46 -78.63 -112.12
C LYS A 249 29.19 -78.09 -110.88
N GLY A 250 30.51 -77.89 -110.97
CA GLY A 250 31.30 -77.34 -109.87
C GLY A 250 30.90 -75.89 -109.53
N PHE A 251 30.59 -75.10 -110.56
CA PHE A 251 30.13 -73.72 -110.41
C PHE A 251 28.72 -73.63 -109.82
N ALA A 252 27.84 -74.57 -110.18
CA ALA A 252 26.48 -74.66 -109.63
C ALA A 252 26.48 -74.95 -108.12
N VAL A 253 27.39 -75.79 -107.62
CA VAL A 253 27.53 -76.06 -106.18
C VAL A 253 27.97 -74.80 -105.43
N VAL A 254 28.98 -74.08 -105.94
CA VAL A 254 29.46 -72.83 -105.33
C VAL A 254 28.35 -71.77 -105.35
N ALA A 255 27.64 -71.61 -106.47
CA ALA A 255 26.54 -70.66 -106.58
C ALA A 255 25.39 -71.00 -105.60
N SER A 256 25.06 -72.28 -105.42
CA SER A 256 24.08 -72.71 -104.41
C SER A 256 24.53 -72.44 -102.98
N GLU A 257 25.82 -72.61 -102.68
CA GLU A 257 26.38 -72.34 -101.35
C GLU A 257 26.36 -70.82 -101.04
N VAL A 258 26.75 -69.98 -102.02
CA VAL A 258 26.67 -68.52 -101.90
C VAL A 258 25.21 -68.07 -101.71
N LYS A 259 24.27 -68.69 -102.45
CA LYS A 259 22.84 -68.42 -102.29
C LYS A 259 22.33 -68.74 -100.88
N ASN A 260 22.76 -69.88 -100.33
CA ASN A 260 22.40 -70.28 -98.97
C ASN A 260 22.98 -69.32 -97.92
N LEU A 261 24.26 -68.97 -98.05
CA LEU A 261 24.92 -68.00 -97.18
C LEU A 261 24.26 -66.62 -97.24
N ALA A 262 23.85 -66.17 -98.43
CA ALA A 262 23.12 -64.91 -98.59
C ALA A 262 21.75 -64.94 -97.89
N ASN A 263 20.99 -66.04 -97.98
CA ASN A 263 19.73 -66.20 -97.26
C ASN A 263 19.94 -66.25 -95.73
N GLN A 264 20.97 -66.96 -95.26
CA GLN A 264 21.33 -66.97 -93.84
C GLN A 264 21.73 -65.57 -93.35
N THR A 265 22.44 -64.81 -94.17
CA THR A 265 22.82 -63.43 -93.86
C THR A 265 21.59 -62.54 -93.75
N ALA A 266 20.67 -62.61 -94.72
CA ALA A 266 19.41 -61.88 -94.71
C ALA A 266 18.53 -62.22 -93.49
N GLN A 267 18.47 -63.49 -93.11
CA GLN A 267 17.74 -63.91 -91.91
C GLN A 267 18.39 -63.35 -90.64
N ALA A 268 19.73 -63.43 -90.52
CA ALA A 268 20.45 -62.88 -89.38
C ALA A 268 20.31 -61.36 -89.28
N THR A 269 20.35 -60.62 -90.39
CA THR A 269 20.12 -59.17 -90.39
C THR A 269 18.70 -58.80 -90.01
N GLN A 270 17.69 -59.60 -90.39
CA GLN A 270 16.31 -59.40 -89.95
C GLN A 270 16.17 -59.58 -88.42
N GLU A 271 16.82 -60.60 -87.85
CA GLU A 271 16.86 -60.79 -86.39
C GLU A 271 17.55 -59.62 -85.68
N ILE A 272 18.71 -59.16 -86.18
CA ILE A 272 19.42 -57.99 -85.61
C ILE A 272 18.55 -56.73 -85.72
N SER A 273 17.89 -56.50 -86.86
CA SER A 273 16.99 -55.36 -87.06
C SER A 273 15.90 -55.34 -85.98
N SER A 274 15.26 -56.48 -85.71
CA SER A 274 14.26 -56.59 -84.64
C SER A 274 14.80 -56.26 -83.24
N GLN A 275 16.07 -56.60 -82.96
CA GLN A 275 16.74 -56.25 -81.70
C GLN A 275 17.06 -54.76 -81.61
N ILE A 276 17.48 -54.13 -82.72
CA ILE A 276 17.74 -52.69 -82.77
C ILE A 276 16.45 -51.90 -82.56
N GLU A 277 15.35 -52.30 -83.20
CA GLU A 277 14.06 -51.66 -82.95
C GLU A 277 13.61 -51.83 -81.49
N ALA A 278 13.83 -53.00 -80.88
CA ALA A 278 13.53 -53.21 -79.47
C ALA A 278 14.37 -52.30 -78.57
N MET A 279 15.66 -52.11 -78.89
CA MET A 279 16.55 -51.20 -78.19
C MET A 279 16.10 -49.74 -78.33
N GLN A 280 15.71 -49.31 -79.53
CA GLN A 280 15.19 -47.96 -79.80
C GLN A 280 13.89 -47.70 -79.02
N ARG A 281 12.94 -48.65 -79.00
CA ARG A 281 11.73 -48.56 -78.17
C ARG A 281 12.07 -48.48 -76.68
N GLY A 282 13.07 -49.24 -76.22
CA GLY A 282 13.56 -49.16 -74.84
C GLY A 282 14.11 -47.77 -74.50
N VAL A 283 14.85 -47.15 -75.41
CA VAL A 283 15.33 -45.77 -75.27
C VAL A 283 14.17 -44.77 -75.24
N GLU A 284 13.23 -44.84 -76.19
CA GLU A 284 12.07 -43.94 -76.27
C GLU A 284 11.18 -43.98 -75.03
N THR A 285 11.05 -45.16 -74.41
CA THR A 285 10.28 -45.32 -73.16
C THR A 285 11.05 -44.88 -71.91
N THR A 286 12.38 -44.85 -71.94
CA THR A 286 13.20 -44.50 -70.77
C THR A 286 13.38 -42.98 -70.62
N VAL A 287 13.51 -42.23 -71.72
CA VAL A 287 13.65 -40.75 -71.70
C VAL A 287 12.53 -40.05 -70.90
N PRO A 288 11.23 -40.32 -71.12
CA PRO A 288 10.17 -39.64 -70.37
C PRO A 288 10.20 -39.99 -68.87
N VAL A 289 10.66 -41.18 -68.49
CA VAL A 289 10.82 -41.57 -67.08
C VAL A 289 11.88 -40.71 -66.40
N ILE A 290 13.02 -40.45 -67.05
CA ILE A 290 14.07 -39.58 -66.51
C ILE A 290 13.62 -38.11 -66.50
N GLY A 291 12.82 -37.69 -67.48
CA GLY A 291 12.16 -36.39 -67.48
C GLY A 291 11.28 -36.19 -66.24
N ALA A 292 10.42 -37.16 -65.94
CA ALA A 292 9.58 -37.15 -64.74
C ALA A 292 10.40 -37.14 -63.44
N ILE A 293 11.51 -37.89 -63.38
CA ILE A 293 12.44 -37.84 -62.23
C ILE A 293 13.04 -36.44 -62.06
N SER A 294 13.40 -35.78 -63.16
CA SER A 294 13.96 -34.43 -63.12
C SER A 294 12.95 -33.40 -62.60
N GLU A 295 11.68 -33.51 -63.00
CA GLU A 295 10.60 -32.66 -62.48
C GLU A 295 10.39 -32.85 -60.96
N VAL A 296 10.42 -34.10 -60.48
CA VAL A 296 10.33 -34.39 -59.04
C VAL A 296 11.52 -33.78 -58.27
N ILE A 297 12.72 -33.81 -58.83
CA ILE A 297 13.91 -33.19 -58.21
C ILE A 297 13.78 -31.66 -58.16
N GLU A 298 13.23 -31.03 -59.21
CA GLU A 298 12.97 -29.59 -59.22
C GLU A 298 11.94 -29.19 -58.15
N GLN A 299 10.86 -29.95 -58.02
CA GLN A 299 9.86 -29.77 -56.95
C GLN A 299 10.50 -29.91 -55.56
N LEU A 300 11.39 -30.89 -55.36
CA LEU A 300 12.12 -31.07 -54.11
C LEU A 300 12.99 -29.85 -53.76
N ASN A 301 13.68 -29.25 -54.74
CA ASN A 301 14.44 -28.02 -54.54
C ASN A 301 13.53 -26.84 -54.15
N GLY A 302 12.38 -26.71 -54.81
CA GLY A 302 11.39 -25.67 -54.46
C GLY A 302 10.87 -25.82 -53.03
N ILE A 303 10.56 -27.05 -52.60
CA ILE A 303 10.14 -27.35 -51.22
C ILE A 303 11.27 -27.02 -50.24
N ALA A 304 12.51 -27.44 -50.53
CA ALA A 304 13.65 -27.16 -49.65
C ALA A 304 13.86 -25.64 -49.46
N ALA A 305 13.72 -24.85 -50.53
CA ALA A 305 13.81 -23.39 -50.45
C ALA A 305 12.67 -22.77 -49.62
N ALA A 306 11.44 -23.26 -49.78
CA ALA A 306 10.30 -22.80 -48.98
C ALA A 306 10.49 -23.14 -47.49
N VAL A 307 10.93 -24.36 -47.16
CA VAL A 307 11.20 -24.74 -45.78
C VAL A 307 12.34 -23.88 -45.21
N ALA A 308 13.41 -23.63 -45.96
CA ALA A 308 14.51 -22.75 -45.52
C ALA A 308 14.00 -21.36 -45.11
N ALA A 309 13.16 -20.73 -45.95
CA ALA A 309 12.57 -19.43 -45.64
C ALA A 309 11.73 -19.47 -44.35
N THR A 310 10.89 -20.49 -44.16
CA THR A 310 10.11 -20.64 -42.93
C THR A 310 10.98 -20.92 -41.70
N THR A 311 12.10 -21.64 -41.86
CA THR A 311 13.05 -21.90 -40.77
C THR A 311 13.79 -20.64 -40.35
N GLU A 312 14.14 -19.75 -41.30
CA GLU A 312 14.70 -18.42 -40.99
C GLU A 312 13.70 -17.54 -40.21
N GLU A 313 12.43 -17.54 -40.59
CA GLU A 313 11.37 -16.82 -39.87
C GLU A 313 11.15 -17.37 -38.45
N GLN A 314 11.16 -18.70 -38.30
CA GLN A 314 11.11 -19.34 -36.98
C GLN A 314 12.32 -19.00 -36.11
N ALA A 315 13.52 -18.89 -36.70
CA ALA A 315 14.72 -18.47 -35.98
C ALA A 315 14.56 -17.05 -35.43
N ALA A 316 14.10 -16.10 -36.26
CA ALA A 316 13.86 -14.73 -35.84
C ALA A 316 12.81 -14.63 -34.72
N THR A 317 11.72 -15.39 -34.84
CA THR A 317 10.66 -15.46 -33.81
C THR A 317 11.18 -16.03 -32.50
N THR A 318 12.02 -17.07 -32.56
CA THR A 318 12.61 -17.71 -31.37
C THR A 318 13.59 -16.76 -30.66
N ASP A 319 14.36 -15.98 -31.41
CA ASP A 319 15.22 -14.92 -30.85
C ASP A 319 14.42 -13.83 -30.15
N GLU A 320 13.26 -13.43 -30.70
CA GLU A 320 12.36 -12.48 -30.06
C GLU A 320 11.77 -13.04 -28.75
N ILE A 321 11.34 -14.32 -28.76
CA ILE A 321 10.88 -15.01 -27.55
C ILE A 321 11.98 -15.02 -26.48
N SER A 322 13.21 -15.34 -26.85
CA SER A 322 14.36 -15.33 -25.93
C SER A 322 14.58 -13.96 -25.27
N ARG A 323 14.43 -12.89 -26.07
CA ARG A 323 14.48 -11.51 -25.55
C ARG A 323 13.33 -11.21 -24.59
N SER A 324 12.09 -11.58 -24.93
CA SER A 324 10.92 -11.39 -24.07
C SER A 324 11.02 -12.19 -22.77
N VAL A 325 11.57 -13.40 -22.81
CA VAL A 325 11.84 -14.23 -21.63
C VAL A 325 12.83 -13.55 -20.70
N THR A 326 13.91 -12.98 -21.25
CA THR A 326 14.91 -12.22 -20.46
C THR A 326 14.29 -10.99 -19.79
N GLU A 327 13.45 -10.25 -20.52
CA GLU A 327 12.73 -9.10 -19.97
C GLU A 327 11.73 -9.50 -18.89
N ALA A 328 10.97 -10.58 -19.11
CA ALA A 328 10.06 -11.14 -18.12
C ALA A 328 10.80 -11.60 -16.85
N ALA A 329 11.96 -12.25 -16.99
CA ALA A 329 12.79 -12.64 -15.85
C ALA A 329 13.18 -11.44 -15.01
N LYS A 330 13.69 -10.38 -15.66
CA LYS A 330 14.03 -9.12 -14.97
C LYS A 330 12.82 -8.49 -14.28
N GLY A 331 11.66 -8.48 -14.95
CA GLY A 331 10.41 -8.00 -14.37
C GLY A 331 10.00 -8.79 -13.12
N THR A 332 10.12 -10.12 -13.14
CA THR A 332 9.83 -10.94 -11.94
C THR A 332 10.79 -10.67 -10.78
N GLU A 333 12.07 -10.40 -11.07
CA GLU A 333 13.06 -10.01 -10.06
C GLU A 333 12.74 -8.65 -9.44
N GLU A 334 12.37 -7.66 -10.25
CA GLU A 334 11.97 -6.33 -9.78
C GLU A 334 10.71 -6.38 -8.91
N VAL A 335 9.70 -7.17 -9.31
CA VAL A 335 8.51 -7.39 -8.47
C VAL A 335 8.91 -8.03 -7.14
N SER A 336 9.79 -9.03 -7.13
CA SER A 336 10.25 -9.65 -5.89
C SER A 336 10.96 -8.66 -4.95
N LYS A 337 11.76 -7.73 -5.50
CA LYS A 337 12.41 -6.66 -4.71
C LYS A 337 11.39 -5.69 -4.13
N ASN A 338 10.43 -5.25 -4.94
CA ASN A 338 9.38 -4.33 -4.50
C ASN A 338 8.51 -4.95 -3.39
N VAL A 339 8.18 -6.23 -3.52
CA VAL A 339 7.42 -6.98 -2.50
C VAL A 339 8.16 -7.07 -1.18
N HIS A 340 9.48 -7.24 -1.21
CA HIS A 340 10.30 -7.20 0.00
C HIS A 340 10.21 -5.83 0.71
N GLY A 341 10.29 -4.73 -0.06
CA GLY A 341 10.13 -3.38 0.48
C GLY A 341 8.73 -3.11 1.06
N ILE A 342 7.67 -3.61 0.42
CA ILE A 342 6.29 -3.48 0.94
C ILE A 342 6.14 -4.25 2.26
N ARG A 343 6.74 -5.44 2.36
CA ARG A 343 6.72 -6.22 3.59
C ARG A 343 7.43 -5.49 4.73
N GLU A 344 8.62 -4.94 4.49
CA GLU A 344 9.36 -4.16 5.49
C GLU A 344 8.59 -2.90 5.93
N ALA A 345 7.97 -2.20 4.98
CA ALA A 345 7.12 -1.04 5.27
C ALA A 345 5.88 -1.43 6.10
N SER A 346 5.29 -2.60 5.83
CA SER A 346 4.17 -3.15 6.60
C SER A 346 4.60 -3.52 8.03
N GLU A 347 5.74 -4.18 8.20
CA GLU A 347 6.31 -4.51 9.51
C GLU A 347 6.61 -3.24 10.33
N THR A 348 7.18 -2.21 9.68
CA THR A 348 7.42 -0.90 10.30
C THR A 348 6.12 -0.22 10.71
N THR A 349 5.10 -0.24 9.85
CA THR A 349 3.77 0.35 10.13
C THR A 349 3.09 -0.38 11.29
N SER A 350 3.18 -1.70 11.35
CA SER A 350 2.65 -2.51 12.47
C SER A 350 3.33 -2.15 13.78
N SER A 351 4.67 -2.01 13.79
CA SER A 351 5.42 -1.58 14.96
C SER A 351 5.05 -0.17 15.42
N ALA A 352 4.97 0.79 14.49
CA ALA A 352 4.55 2.16 14.79
C ALA A 352 3.12 2.22 15.33
N SER A 353 2.22 1.43 14.77
CA SER A 353 0.82 1.33 15.24
C SER A 353 0.75 0.80 16.67
N SER A 354 1.55 -0.21 17.01
CA SER A 354 1.64 -0.74 18.38
C SER A 354 2.16 0.31 19.38
N GLN A 355 3.13 1.13 18.97
CA GLN A 355 3.62 2.25 19.79
C GLN A 355 2.54 3.33 19.99
N VAL A 356 1.80 3.70 18.95
CA VAL A 356 0.69 4.66 19.06
C VAL A 356 -0.42 4.11 19.95
N LEU A 357 -0.79 2.84 19.81
CA LEU A 357 -1.79 2.19 20.67
C LEU A 357 -1.38 2.24 22.14
N THR A 358 -0.10 1.94 22.43
CA THR A 358 0.43 2.02 23.79
C THR A 358 0.42 3.45 24.34
N ALA A 359 0.81 4.43 23.52
CA ALA A 359 0.83 5.83 23.91
C ALA A 359 -0.60 6.37 24.16
N ALA A 360 -1.54 6.04 23.28
CA ALA A 360 -2.94 6.43 23.40
C ALA A 360 -3.59 5.83 24.66
N GLY A 361 -3.37 4.53 24.93
CA GLY A 361 -3.82 3.89 26.16
C GLY A 361 -3.23 4.54 27.42
N SER A 362 -1.94 4.93 27.39
CA SER A 362 -1.32 5.66 28.50
C SER A 362 -1.93 7.05 28.70
N VAL A 363 -2.22 7.79 27.61
CA VAL A 363 -2.91 9.09 27.70
C VAL A 363 -4.32 8.93 28.28
N ALA A 364 -5.07 7.91 27.86
CA ALA A 364 -6.40 7.62 28.41
C ALA A 364 -6.33 7.32 29.92
N GLU A 365 -5.41 6.47 30.36
CA GLU A 365 -5.20 6.13 31.77
C GLU A 365 -4.80 7.36 32.61
N LYS A 366 -3.85 8.17 32.11
CA LYS A 366 -3.40 9.39 32.79
C LYS A 366 -4.49 10.46 32.84
N SER A 367 -5.33 10.55 31.81
CA SER A 367 -6.48 11.47 31.80
C SER A 367 -7.51 11.09 32.86
N GLU A 368 -7.85 9.80 32.96
CA GLU A 368 -8.79 9.33 33.99
C GLU A 368 -8.23 9.53 35.41
N THR A 369 -6.94 9.25 35.59
CA THR A 369 -6.25 9.49 36.87
C THR A 369 -6.29 10.97 37.24
N LEU A 370 -5.97 11.87 36.30
CA LEU A 370 -6.00 13.31 36.52
C LEU A 370 -7.43 13.82 36.80
N LYS A 371 -8.44 13.25 36.14
CA LYS A 371 -9.86 13.55 36.39
C LYS A 371 -10.28 13.22 37.81
N LYS A 372 -9.73 12.12 38.36
CA LYS A 372 -9.97 11.71 39.75
C LYS A 372 -9.25 12.64 40.73
N GLU A 373 -7.95 12.85 40.56
CA GLU A 373 -7.14 13.71 41.44
C GLU A 373 -7.67 15.14 41.50
N VAL A 374 -8.13 15.69 40.37
CA VAL A 374 -8.74 17.03 40.33
C VAL A 374 -10.07 17.06 41.10
N ARG A 375 -10.95 16.07 40.92
CA ARG A 375 -12.19 15.99 41.70
C ARG A 375 -11.92 15.89 43.20
N ASP A 376 -10.98 15.04 43.60
CA ASP A 376 -10.61 14.85 45.01
C ASP A 376 -10.04 16.16 45.59
N PHE A 377 -9.13 16.83 44.87
CA PHE A 377 -8.59 18.13 45.27
C PHE A 377 -9.67 19.22 45.42
N LEU A 378 -10.63 19.29 44.49
CA LEU A 378 -11.70 20.30 44.55
C LEU A 378 -12.67 20.02 45.70
N HIS A 379 -12.95 18.75 45.99
CA HIS A 379 -13.73 18.35 47.15
C HIS A 379 -13.04 18.78 48.46
N ASP A 380 -11.73 18.56 48.58
CA ASP A 380 -10.95 18.97 49.76
C ASP A 380 -10.90 20.50 49.94
N VAL A 381 -10.77 21.26 48.85
CA VAL A 381 -10.80 22.74 48.87
C VAL A 381 -12.17 23.29 49.25
N GLN A 382 -13.26 22.59 48.91
CA GLN A 382 -14.61 22.99 49.32
C GLN A 382 -14.91 22.63 50.79
N ALA A 383 -14.25 21.60 51.33
CA ALA A 383 -14.42 21.15 52.71
C ALA A 383 -13.57 21.94 53.73
N ALA A 384 -12.51 22.62 53.29
CA ALA A 384 -11.61 23.45 54.09
C ALA A 384 -12.06 24.92 54.16
#